data_AF-A0A6P6XDN9-F1
#
_entry.id   AF-A0A6P6XDN9-F1
#
_cell.length_a   1.000
_cell.length_b   1.000
_cell.length_c   1.000
_cell.angle_alpha   90.00
_cell.angle_beta   90.00
_cell.angle_gamma   90.00
#
_symmetry.space_group_name_H-M   'P 1'
#
loop_
_entity.id
_entity.type
_entity.pdbx_description
1 polymer ?
#
loop_
_entity_poly.entity_id
_entity_poly.type
_entity_poly.pdbx_seq_one_letter_code
_entity_poly.pdbx_strand_id
1 'polypeptide(L)'
;MAISSNLPLLPAALFLLLLPTSSVLATERERKTFIVRVRPDAKPSIFPTHQHWYESSLTSLLSSHHSTAATATSPPPPPPPLLLHTYSTVFHGFSAQLTVSQAHALHSFPGILAVIPEQVRQLHTTRSPQFLGLKTSDSAGLLKESDFGSDLVIAVIDTGIWPERKSFDDRDLGPVPPKWKGACVPGRDFLATSCNRKLIGARYFSNGYEATNGKMNETTKYRSPRDSDGHGTHTASIAAGRYVFPASTLGYARGVAAGMSPKARLAAYKVCWNSGCLTLLARVPKGLSLTLKPSRRTFLGFSPPFGDAI
;
A
#
# COMPACT_ATOMS: atom_id res chain seq x y z
N MET A 1 -23.04 34.62 69.50
CA MET A 1 -22.30 34.29 68.27
C MET A 1 -21.28 33.23 68.63
N ALA A 2 -21.62 31.94 68.50
CA ALA A 2 -21.47 31.10 67.30
C ALA A 2 -20.08 30.41 67.28
N ILE A 3 -19.87 29.10 67.11
CA ILE A 3 -20.70 27.90 66.87
C ILE A 3 -19.87 26.71 67.40
N SER A 4 -20.52 25.77 68.09
CA SER A 4 -20.02 24.41 68.38
C SER A 4 -20.05 23.56 67.11
N SER A 5 -19.03 22.76 66.83
CA SER A 5 -19.15 21.67 65.86
C SER A 5 -18.40 20.41 66.31
N ASN A 6 -19.21 19.45 66.75
CA ASN A 6 -18.88 18.04 66.91
C ASN A 6 -18.52 17.41 65.55
N LEU A 7 -17.46 16.60 65.52
CA LEU A 7 -17.13 15.76 64.37
C LEU A 7 -17.54 14.31 64.68
N PRO A 8 -18.42 13.65 63.89
CA PRO A 8 -18.77 12.25 64.11
C PRO A 8 -17.78 11.32 63.42
N LEU A 9 -17.39 10.24 64.11
CA LEU A 9 -16.72 9.09 63.51
C LEU A 9 -17.66 8.38 62.52
N LEU A 10 -17.19 8.07 61.31
CA LEU A 10 -17.85 7.13 60.39
C LEU A 10 -17.01 5.84 60.28
N PRO A 11 -17.64 4.65 60.25
CA PRO A 11 -16.95 3.36 60.20
C PRO A 11 -16.49 3.05 58.77
N ALA A 12 -15.24 2.59 58.63
CA ALA A 12 -14.68 2.12 57.37
C ALA A 12 -15.35 0.80 56.95
N ALA A 13 -16.24 0.85 55.95
CA ALA A 13 -16.78 -0.34 55.29
C ALA A 13 -15.73 -0.90 54.31
N LEU A 14 -15.20 -2.08 54.62
CA LEU A 14 -14.26 -2.83 53.79
C LEU A 14 -15.00 -3.43 52.57
N PHE A 15 -14.93 -2.75 51.43
CA PHE A 15 -15.41 -3.27 50.15
C PHE A 15 -14.37 -4.26 49.59
N LEU A 16 -14.63 -5.57 49.74
CA LEU A 16 -13.87 -6.63 49.07
C LEU A 16 -14.11 -6.55 47.55
N LEU A 17 -13.19 -5.92 46.83
CA LEU A 17 -13.12 -5.93 45.38
C LEU A 17 -12.79 -7.35 44.88
N LEU A 18 -13.81 -8.08 44.45
CA LEU A 18 -13.66 -9.26 43.59
C LEU A 18 -13.09 -8.80 42.24
N LEU A 19 -11.77 -8.86 42.08
CA LEU A 19 -11.12 -8.68 40.77
C LEU A 19 -11.51 -9.84 39.84
N PRO A 20 -11.98 -9.57 38.61
CA PRO A 20 -12.24 -10.62 37.65
C PRO A 20 -10.90 -11.14 37.11
N THR A 21 -10.48 -12.32 37.54
CA THR A 21 -9.23 -12.98 37.09
C THR A 21 -9.30 -13.53 35.66
N SER A 22 -10.46 -13.41 34.98
CA SER A 22 -10.72 -14.06 33.70
C SER A 22 -10.18 -13.33 32.45
N SER A 23 -9.79 -12.06 32.55
CA SER A 23 -9.41 -11.26 31.37
C SER A 23 -7.97 -11.50 30.89
N VAL A 24 -7.04 -11.88 31.78
CA VAL A 24 -5.62 -12.07 31.45
C VAL A 24 -5.43 -13.29 30.55
N LEU A 25 -6.14 -14.39 30.83
CA LEU A 25 -5.99 -15.66 30.12
C LEU A 25 -6.49 -15.62 28.66
N ALA A 26 -7.44 -14.73 28.36
CA ALA A 26 -7.96 -14.56 27.00
C ALA A 26 -6.92 -13.94 26.05
N THR A 27 -6.06 -13.07 26.57
CA THR A 27 -5.05 -12.36 25.75
C THR A 27 -3.89 -13.27 25.31
N GLU A 28 -3.56 -14.32 26.07
CA GLU A 28 -2.49 -15.25 25.69
C GLU A 28 -2.86 -16.23 24.58
N ARG A 29 -4.16 -16.48 24.37
CA ARG A 29 -4.66 -17.45 23.36
C ARG A 29 -4.99 -16.84 22.01
N GLU A 30 -5.06 -15.51 21.92
CA GLU A 30 -5.36 -14.81 20.68
C GLU A 30 -4.19 -14.98 19.69
N ARG A 31 -4.49 -15.46 18.48
CA ARG A 31 -3.52 -15.50 17.38
C ARG A 31 -3.50 -14.16 16.68
N LYS A 32 -2.30 -13.61 16.50
CA LYS A 32 -2.03 -12.41 15.69
C LYS A 32 -1.10 -12.79 14.56
N THR A 33 -1.19 -12.06 13.46
CA THR A 33 -0.25 -12.23 12.35
C THR A 33 1.01 -11.45 12.66
N PHE A 34 2.17 -12.06 12.40
CA PHE A 34 3.47 -11.44 12.52
C PHE A 34 4.26 -11.62 11.22
N ILE A 35 5.10 -10.64 10.89
CA ILE A 35 6.13 -10.73 9.86
C ILE A 35 7.47 -11.00 10.56
N VAL A 36 8.13 -12.08 10.17
CA VAL A 36 9.40 -12.53 10.71
C VAL A 36 10.48 -12.32 9.67
N ARG A 37 11.48 -11.49 10.00
CA ARG A 37 12.66 -11.26 9.16
C ARG A 37 13.78 -12.21 9.59
N VAL A 38 14.38 -12.87 8.61
CA VAL A 38 15.40 -13.89 8.84
C VAL A 38 16.66 -13.54 8.08
N ARG A 39 17.82 -13.87 8.64
CA ARG A 39 19.10 -13.71 7.97
C ARG A 39 19.21 -14.69 6.79
N PRO A 40 19.52 -14.24 5.56
CA PRO A 40 19.49 -15.10 4.38
C PRO A 40 20.45 -16.31 4.45
N ASP A 41 21.64 -16.09 4.99
CA ASP A 41 22.74 -17.05 5.12
C ASP A 41 22.60 -17.98 6.34
N ALA A 42 21.63 -17.73 7.22
CA ALA A 42 21.44 -18.53 8.43
C ALA A 42 20.74 -19.87 8.20
N LYS A 43 20.25 -20.15 6.97
CA LYS A 43 19.57 -21.42 6.67
C LYS A 43 20.54 -22.58 6.78
N PRO A 44 20.32 -23.54 7.70
CA PRO A 44 21.17 -24.72 7.78
C PRO A 44 21.14 -25.53 6.48
N SER A 45 22.27 -26.15 6.12
CA SER A 45 22.41 -26.95 4.90
C SER A 45 21.54 -28.20 4.90
N ILE A 46 21.19 -28.72 6.08
CA ILE A 46 20.30 -29.89 6.25
C ILE A 46 18.88 -29.64 5.74
N PHE A 47 18.43 -28.39 5.67
CA PHE A 47 17.10 -28.06 5.15
C PHE A 47 17.14 -27.83 3.62
N PRO A 48 16.29 -28.52 2.84
CA PRO A 48 16.30 -28.41 1.39
C PRO A 48 15.88 -27.02 0.89
N THR A 49 14.94 -26.35 1.58
CA THR A 49 14.53 -24.97 1.27
C THR A 49 14.35 -24.14 2.53
N HIS A 50 14.31 -22.80 2.38
CA HIS A 50 13.98 -21.88 3.48
C HIS A 50 12.62 -22.18 4.10
N GLN A 51 11.63 -22.57 3.29
CA GLN A 51 10.30 -22.90 3.78
C GLN A 51 10.34 -24.08 4.77
N HIS A 52 11.03 -25.17 4.44
CA HIS A 52 11.17 -26.33 5.35
C HIS A 52 11.86 -25.95 6.66
N TRP A 53 12.87 -25.07 6.61
CA TRP A 53 13.52 -24.55 7.81
C TRP A 53 12.56 -23.72 8.67
N TYR A 54 11.75 -22.86 8.07
CA TYR A 54 10.77 -22.03 8.77
C TYR A 54 9.65 -22.87 9.40
N GLU A 55 9.10 -23.83 8.66
CA GLU A 55 8.10 -24.77 9.17
C GLU A 55 8.65 -25.56 10.36
N SER A 56 9.86 -26.10 10.26
CA SER A 56 10.53 -26.79 11.37
C SER A 56 10.72 -25.88 12.57
N SER A 57 11.11 -24.62 12.36
CA SER A 57 11.29 -23.63 13.43
C SER A 57 9.97 -23.34 14.16
N LEU A 58 8.86 -23.25 13.42
CA LEU A 58 7.53 -23.09 14.00
C LEU A 58 7.07 -24.34 14.74
N THR A 59 7.34 -25.55 14.24
CA THR A 59 7.02 -26.80 14.95
C THR A 59 7.77 -26.91 16.28
N SER A 60 9.03 -26.46 16.36
CA SER A 60 9.80 -26.47 17.61
C SER A 60 9.19 -25.60 18.72
N LEU A 61 8.39 -24.58 18.38
CA LEU A 61 7.64 -23.78 19.37
C LEU A 61 6.55 -24.59 20.09
N LEU A 62 6.10 -25.70 19.52
CA LEU A 62 5.15 -26.61 20.17
C LEU A 62 5.84 -27.52 21.19
N SER A 63 7.08 -27.91 20.90
CA SER A 63 7.87 -28.82 21.75
C SER A 63 8.34 -28.18 23.06
N SER A 64 8.46 -26.85 23.12
CA SER A 64 8.84 -26.14 24.36
C SER A 64 7.77 -26.18 25.46
N HIS A 65 6.53 -26.60 25.13
CA HIS A 65 5.40 -26.64 26.06
C HIS A 65 5.05 -28.06 26.57
N HIS A 66 5.83 -29.09 26.26
CA HIS A 66 5.52 -30.49 26.63
C HIS A 66 6.39 -31.10 27.74
N SER A 67 7.16 -30.31 28.49
CA SER A 67 8.08 -30.84 29.52
C SER A 67 7.59 -30.71 30.97
N THR A 68 6.33 -30.37 31.23
CA THR A 68 5.77 -30.41 32.60
C THR A 68 4.71 -31.50 32.70
N ALA A 69 4.96 -32.49 33.55
CA ALA A 69 4.05 -33.58 33.88
C ALA A 69 2.62 -33.07 34.06
N ALA A 70 1.68 -33.70 33.35
CA ALA A 70 0.27 -33.38 33.38
C ALA A 70 -0.33 -33.61 34.77
N THR A 71 -0.35 -32.59 35.61
CA THR A 71 -1.32 -32.47 36.69
C THR A 71 -2.65 -32.01 36.10
N ALA A 72 -3.74 -32.58 36.60
CA ALA A 72 -5.13 -32.45 36.11
C ALA A 72 -5.74 -31.03 36.18
N THR A 73 -4.92 -30.00 36.40
CA THR A 73 -5.30 -28.59 36.53
C THR A 73 -4.57 -27.70 35.52
N SER A 74 -3.86 -28.27 34.54
CA SER A 74 -3.14 -27.49 33.54
C SER A 74 -4.07 -26.96 32.44
N PRO A 75 -3.92 -25.67 32.04
CA PRO A 75 -4.71 -25.11 30.97
C PRO A 75 -4.45 -25.85 29.64
N PRO A 76 -5.44 -25.96 28.74
CA PRO A 76 -5.27 -26.64 27.45
C PRO A 76 -4.14 -26.00 26.64
N PRO A 77 -3.38 -26.79 25.85
CA PRO A 77 -2.19 -26.32 25.14
C PRO A 77 -2.50 -25.13 24.20
N PRO A 78 -1.51 -24.25 23.95
CA PRO A 78 -1.68 -23.14 23.02
C PRO A 78 -1.93 -23.66 21.58
N PRO A 79 -2.67 -22.92 20.75
CA PRO A 79 -2.93 -23.32 19.37
C PRO A 79 -1.62 -23.39 18.56
N PRO A 80 -1.52 -24.28 17.56
CA PRO A 80 -0.31 -24.41 16.76
C PRO A 80 -0.06 -23.15 15.92
N PRO A 81 1.21 -22.76 15.74
CA PRO A 81 1.58 -21.69 14.83
C PRO A 81 1.27 -22.09 13.39
N LEU A 82 0.82 -21.13 12.58
CA LEU A 82 0.49 -21.36 11.16
C LEU A 82 1.37 -20.48 10.27
N LEU A 83 2.18 -21.11 9.42
CA LEU A 83 2.89 -20.41 8.35
C LEU A 83 1.89 -19.93 7.29
N LEU A 84 1.90 -18.64 6.98
CA LEU A 84 1.01 -18.02 5.99
C LEU A 84 1.72 -17.83 4.65
N HIS A 85 2.96 -17.31 4.68
CA HIS A 85 3.70 -16.99 3.47
C HIS A 85 5.21 -16.95 3.71
N THR A 86 6.00 -17.23 2.66
CA THR A 86 7.47 -17.16 2.69
C THR A 86 7.97 -16.08 1.72
N TYR A 87 8.80 -15.17 2.22
CA TYR A 87 9.44 -14.10 1.45
C TYR A 87 10.87 -14.51 1.04
N SER A 88 11.20 -14.36 -0.24
CA SER A 88 12.53 -14.69 -0.79
C SER A 88 13.12 -13.64 -1.76
N THR A 89 12.32 -12.69 -2.26
CA THR A 89 12.76 -11.77 -3.32
C THR A 89 13.39 -10.48 -2.77
N VAL A 90 12.67 -9.76 -1.91
CA VAL A 90 13.09 -8.42 -1.41
C VAL A 90 13.82 -8.55 -0.07
N PHE A 91 13.42 -9.53 0.73
CA PHE A 91 14.10 -9.94 1.96
C PHE A 91 13.76 -11.41 2.22
N HIS A 92 14.55 -12.06 3.09
CA HIS A 92 14.30 -13.43 3.52
C HIS A 92 13.48 -13.41 4.81
N GLY A 93 12.38 -14.14 4.83
CA GLY A 93 11.52 -14.21 6.00
C GLY A 93 10.21 -14.94 5.75
N PHE A 94 9.28 -14.83 6.68
CA PHE A 94 7.95 -15.41 6.55
C PHE A 94 6.89 -14.63 7.34
N SER A 95 5.61 -14.82 7.03
CA SER A 95 4.50 -14.39 7.88
C SER A 95 3.83 -15.61 8.51
N ALA A 96 3.44 -15.49 9.77
CA ALA A 96 2.79 -16.56 10.52
C ALA A 96 1.74 -16.02 11.48
N GLN A 97 0.71 -16.82 11.76
CA GLN A 97 -0.19 -16.60 12.89
C GLN A 97 0.41 -17.24 14.14
N LEU A 98 0.68 -16.43 15.15
CA LEU A 98 1.32 -16.81 16.40
C LEU A 98 0.53 -16.23 17.58
N THR A 99 0.60 -16.89 18.74
CA THR A 99 0.29 -16.21 20.01
C THR A 99 1.41 -15.23 20.36
N VAL A 100 1.14 -14.31 21.29
CA VAL A 100 2.16 -13.37 21.79
C VAL A 100 3.34 -14.11 22.42
N SER A 101 3.07 -15.20 23.17
CA SER A 101 4.11 -16.05 23.76
C SER A 101 4.98 -16.76 22.71
N GLN A 102 4.38 -17.28 21.64
CA GLN A 102 5.09 -17.89 20.52
C GLN A 102 5.96 -16.87 19.78
N ALA A 103 5.45 -15.66 19.55
CA ALA A 103 6.19 -14.57 18.93
C ALA A 103 7.41 -14.16 19.78
N HIS A 104 7.26 -14.09 21.11
CA HIS A 104 8.37 -13.84 22.02
C HIS A 104 9.42 -14.95 21.99
N ALA A 105 9.01 -16.22 22.02
CA ALA A 105 9.93 -17.34 21.94
C ALA A 105 10.74 -17.34 20.62
N LEU A 106 10.11 -16.93 19.52
CA LEU A 106 10.73 -16.88 18.21
C LEU A 106 11.87 -15.83 18.11
N HIS A 107 11.86 -14.77 18.92
CA HIS A 107 12.96 -13.81 18.96
C HIS A 107 14.30 -14.43 19.38
N SER A 108 14.27 -15.52 20.14
CA SER A 108 15.46 -16.20 20.63
C SER A 108 16.07 -17.17 19.61
N PHE A 109 15.41 -17.38 18.46
CA PHE A 109 15.87 -18.36 17.48
C PHE A 109 17.05 -17.81 16.67
N PRO A 110 18.12 -18.60 16.48
CA PRO A 110 19.26 -18.20 15.66
C PRO A 110 18.83 -17.82 14.24
N GLY A 111 19.27 -16.64 13.79
CA GLY A 111 18.97 -16.14 12.45
C GLY A 111 17.68 -15.30 12.35
N ILE A 112 16.82 -15.27 13.38
CA ILE A 112 15.71 -14.32 13.44
C ILE A 112 16.26 -12.92 13.72
N LEU A 113 15.95 -11.97 12.84
CA LEU A 113 16.39 -10.58 12.95
C LEU A 113 15.31 -9.70 13.59
N ALA A 114 14.04 -9.97 13.29
CA ALA A 114 12.91 -9.23 13.83
C ALA A 114 11.63 -10.07 13.75
N VAL A 115 10.76 -9.91 14.74
CA VAL A 115 9.36 -10.39 14.73
C VAL A 115 8.48 -9.16 14.90
N ILE A 116 7.71 -8.83 13.87
CA ILE A 116 6.98 -7.56 13.77
C ILE A 116 5.49 -7.88 13.72
N PRO A 117 4.66 -7.34 14.62
CA PRO A 117 3.22 -7.55 14.55
C PRO A 117 2.65 -6.91 13.28
N GLU A 118 1.80 -7.65 12.57
CA GLU A 118 1.03 -7.11 11.45
C GLU A 118 0.13 -5.99 11.96
N GLN A 119 0.18 -4.85 11.29
CA GLN A 119 -0.65 -3.70 11.65
C GLN A 119 -1.59 -3.39 10.50
N VAL A 120 -2.89 -3.42 10.78
CA VAL A 120 -3.89 -2.89 9.86
C VAL A 120 -3.68 -1.38 9.78
N ARG A 121 -3.10 -0.92 8.67
CA ARG A 121 -2.95 0.51 8.37
C ARG A 121 -4.20 0.99 7.63
N GLN A 122 -4.73 2.14 8.03
CA GLN A 122 -5.81 2.82 7.31
C GLN A 122 -5.22 3.52 6.07
N LEU A 123 -5.87 3.34 4.92
CA LEU A 123 -5.46 3.97 3.66
C LEU A 123 -5.70 5.48 3.73
N HIS A 124 -4.63 6.26 3.74
CA HIS A 124 -4.69 7.72 3.70
C HIS A 124 -3.98 8.24 2.44
N THR A 125 -4.75 8.63 1.42
CA THR A 125 -4.22 9.20 0.16
C THR A 125 -4.06 10.72 0.22
N THR A 126 -4.72 11.42 1.15
CA THR A 126 -4.62 12.90 1.29
C THR A 126 -3.44 13.37 2.13
N ARG A 127 -2.71 12.46 2.79
CA ARG A 127 -1.53 12.78 3.61
C ARG A 127 -0.26 12.07 3.20
N SER A 128 -0.23 11.30 2.10
CA SER A 128 0.92 10.44 1.77
C SER A 128 2.26 11.22 1.66
N PRO A 129 2.33 12.40 1.00
CA PRO A 129 3.56 13.18 0.99
C PRO A 129 3.95 13.71 2.38
N GLN A 130 3.00 14.15 3.20
CA GLN A 130 3.26 14.57 4.58
C GLN A 130 3.72 13.40 5.46
N PHE A 131 3.07 12.25 5.34
CA PHE A 131 3.36 11.04 6.09
C PHE A 131 4.77 10.53 5.80
N LEU A 132 5.20 10.59 4.53
CA LEU A 132 6.55 10.22 4.11
C LEU A 132 7.59 11.31 4.39
N GLY A 133 7.23 12.40 5.08
CA GLY A 133 8.14 13.50 5.39
C GLY A 133 8.59 14.31 4.15
N LEU A 134 7.91 14.17 3.01
CA LEU A 134 8.27 14.89 1.78
C LEU A 134 7.86 16.36 1.80
N LYS A 135 7.00 16.74 2.75
CA LYS A 135 6.70 18.13 3.10
C LYS A 135 7.42 18.51 4.39
N THR A 136 8.75 18.58 4.38
CA THR A 136 9.45 19.29 5.46
C THR A 136 9.31 20.79 5.24
N SER A 137 9.01 21.53 6.31
CA SER A 137 9.03 22.99 6.40
C SER A 137 10.43 23.58 6.17
N ASP A 138 11.44 22.72 6.08
CA ASP A 138 12.82 23.08 5.88
C ASP A 138 13.11 23.31 4.40
N SER A 139 13.97 24.28 4.12
CA SER A 139 14.38 24.71 2.79
C SER A 139 15.03 23.61 1.91
N ALA A 140 15.21 22.39 2.43
CA ALA A 140 15.90 21.24 1.83
C ALA A 140 15.03 19.95 1.70
N GLY A 141 13.73 20.09 1.47
CA GLY A 141 12.87 18.93 1.18
C GLY A 141 13.05 18.40 -0.25
N LEU A 142 13.12 17.07 -0.45
CA LEU A 142 13.32 16.40 -1.76
C LEU A 142 12.36 16.91 -2.86
N LEU A 143 11.12 17.27 -2.51
CA LEU A 143 10.17 17.85 -3.46
C LEU A 143 10.56 19.26 -3.90
N LYS A 144 11.11 20.08 -3.00
CA LYS A 144 11.56 21.44 -3.33
C LYS A 144 12.84 21.40 -4.16
N GLU A 145 13.78 20.52 -3.81
CA GLU A 145 15.05 20.32 -4.56
C GLU A 145 14.82 19.82 -5.99
N SER A 146 13.80 18.99 -6.21
CA SER A 146 13.43 18.47 -7.53
C SER A 146 12.45 19.35 -8.31
N ASP A 147 12.16 20.56 -7.83
CA ASP A 147 11.08 21.44 -8.34
C ASP A 147 9.75 20.66 -8.55
N PHE A 148 9.41 19.84 -7.56
CA PHE A 148 8.23 18.97 -7.51
C PHE A 148 8.12 18.04 -8.74
N GLY A 149 9.24 17.78 -9.41
CA GLY A 149 9.39 16.97 -10.61
C GLY A 149 8.95 17.65 -11.91
N SER A 150 9.05 18.97 -12.03
CA SER A 150 8.58 19.75 -13.19
C SER A 150 9.11 19.29 -14.57
N ASP A 151 10.32 18.72 -14.60
CA ASP A 151 10.96 18.15 -15.79
C ASP A 151 10.69 16.65 -16.01
N LEU A 152 9.91 16.02 -15.13
CA LEU A 152 9.58 14.61 -15.20
C LEU A 152 8.31 14.38 -15.99
N VAL A 153 8.31 13.31 -16.78
CA VAL A 153 7.08 12.72 -17.32
C VAL A 153 6.92 11.34 -16.71
N ILE A 154 5.80 11.11 -16.04
CA ILE A 154 5.44 9.83 -15.44
C ILE A 154 4.45 9.13 -16.37
N ALA A 155 4.78 7.91 -16.77
CA ALA A 155 3.93 7.09 -17.60
C ALA A 155 3.09 6.15 -16.71
N VAL A 156 1.77 6.19 -16.89
CA VAL A 156 0.81 5.35 -16.16
C VAL A 156 0.22 4.35 -17.15
N ILE A 157 0.48 3.07 -16.92
CA ILE A 157 0.02 1.95 -17.76
C ILE A 157 -1.09 1.23 -16.99
N ASP A 158 -2.34 1.52 -17.34
CA ASP A 158 -3.48 1.18 -16.47
C ASP A 158 -4.81 1.11 -17.24
N THR A 159 -5.95 1.38 -16.60
CA THR A 159 -7.32 1.41 -17.16
C THR A 159 -7.65 2.70 -17.92
N GLY A 160 -6.72 3.65 -17.96
CA GLY A 160 -6.88 4.93 -18.66
C GLY A 160 -6.75 6.11 -17.72
N ILE A 161 -7.32 7.25 -18.11
CA ILE A 161 -7.38 8.45 -17.27
C ILE A 161 -8.69 9.22 -17.48
N TRP A 162 -9.20 9.85 -16.41
CA TRP A 162 -10.29 10.81 -16.45
C TRP A 162 -9.73 12.25 -16.45
N PRO A 163 -9.52 12.87 -17.62
CA PRO A 163 -8.73 14.10 -17.74
C PRO A 163 -9.37 15.32 -17.04
N GLU A 164 -10.69 15.33 -16.87
CA GLU A 164 -11.43 16.45 -16.27
C GLU A 164 -11.28 16.54 -14.74
N ARG A 165 -10.57 15.61 -14.09
CA ARG A 165 -10.35 15.67 -12.64
C ARG A 165 -9.42 16.84 -12.28
N LYS A 166 -9.76 17.55 -11.19
CA LYS A 166 -8.98 18.68 -10.66
C LYS A 166 -7.50 18.33 -10.42
N SER A 167 -7.19 17.07 -10.13
CA SER A 167 -5.82 16.56 -9.96
C SER A 167 -4.95 16.70 -11.21
N PHE A 168 -5.55 16.81 -12.40
CA PHE A 168 -4.88 16.91 -13.70
C PHE A 168 -5.05 18.27 -14.38
N ASP A 169 -5.53 19.27 -13.64
CA ASP A 169 -5.56 20.65 -14.10
C ASP A 169 -4.12 21.17 -14.29
N ASP A 170 -3.91 22.03 -15.29
CA ASP A 170 -2.58 22.43 -15.75
C ASP A 170 -2.18 23.87 -15.41
N ARG A 171 -2.96 24.55 -14.57
CA ARG A 171 -2.64 25.88 -14.05
C ARG A 171 -1.25 25.90 -13.42
N ASP A 172 -0.52 26.98 -13.64
CA ASP A 172 0.83 27.23 -13.10
C ASP A 172 1.91 26.25 -13.59
N LEU A 173 1.62 25.45 -14.61
CA LEU A 173 2.62 24.65 -15.29
C LEU A 173 3.10 25.36 -16.56
N GLY A 174 4.43 25.43 -16.71
CA GLY A 174 5.07 25.90 -17.94
C GLY A 174 4.78 24.99 -19.15
N PRO A 175 5.32 25.32 -20.34
CA PRO A 175 5.10 24.56 -21.56
C PRO A 175 5.50 23.09 -21.41
N VAL A 176 4.94 22.24 -22.28
CA VAL A 176 5.29 20.81 -22.34
C VAL A 176 6.79 20.70 -22.67
N PRO A 177 7.54 19.80 -22.01
CA PRO A 177 8.98 19.64 -22.29
C PRO A 177 9.23 19.39 -23.78
N PRO A 178 10.17 20.11 -24.43
CA PRO A 178 10.38 20.03 -25.88
C PRO A 178 10.87 18.65 -26.36
N LYS A 179 11.42 17.85 -25.44
CA LYS A 179 11.85 16.47 -25.70
C LYS A 179 10.67 15.49 -25.75
N TRP A 180 9.47 15.89 -25.33
CA TRP A 180 8.28 15.04 -25.36
C TRP A 180 7.81 14.84 -26.79
N LYS A 181 7.63 13.56 -27.18
CA LYS A 181 7.16 13.15 -28.51
C LYS A 181 5.91 12.28 -28.45
N GLY A 182 5.25 12.23 -27.30
CA GLY A 182 4.01 11.49 -27.15
C GLY A 182 2.84 12.20 -27.85
N ALA A 183 1.73 11.49 -27.98
CA ALA A 183 0.54 11.99 -28.64
C ALA A 183 -0.67 11.89 -27.71
N CYS A 184 -1.66 12.76 -27.94
CA CYS A 184 -2.99 12.64 -27.38
C CYS A 184 -3.90 12.00 -28.43
N VAL A 185 -4.14 10.69 -28.30
CA VAL A 185 -4.93 9.92 -29.29
C VAL A 185 -6.41 10.11 -28.98
N PRO A 186 -7.19 10.72 -29.89
CA PRO A 186 -8.62 10.86 -29.70
C PRO A 186 -9.32 9.51 -29.79
N GLY A 187 -10.52 9.44 -29.23
CA GLY A 187 -11.41 8.30 -29.35
C GLY A 187 -12.77 8.63 -28.76
N ARG A 188 -13.58 7.61 -28.49
CA ARG A 188 -14.89 7.79 -27.87
C ARG A 188 -14.79 8.58 -26.57
N ASP A 189 -15.53 9.68 -26.49
CA ASP A 189 -15.61 10.60 -25.35
C ASP A 189 -14.25 11.14 -24.87
N PHE A 190 -13.24 11.14 -25.73
CA PHE A 190 -11.91 11.65 -25.42
C PHE A 190 -11.37 12.40 -26.64
N LEU A 191 -11.31 13.73 -26.52
CA LEU A 191 -10.85 14.59 -27.60
C LEU A 191 -9.32 14.69 -27.58
N ALA A 192 -8.73 15.06 -28.72
CA ALA A 192 -7.29 15.37 -28.75
C ALA A 192 -6.93 16.54 -27.82
N THR A 193 -7.90 17.44 -27.57
CA THR A 193 -7.82 18.57 -26.64
C THR A 193 -8.02 18.19 -25.17
N SER A 194 -8.31 16.91 -24.86
CA SER A 194 -8.38 16.41 -23.48
C SER A 194 -7.01 16.34 -22.81
N CYS A 195 -5.91 16.34 -23.59
CA CYS A 195 -4.57 16.56 -23.07
C CYS A 195 -4.31 18.06 -22.91
N ASN A 196 -3.54 18.39 -21.88
CA ASN A 196 -3.20 19.76 -21.50
C ASN A 196 -1.71 19.81 -21.09
N ARG A 197 -1.25 20.86 -20.40
CA ARG A 197 0.15 20.90 -19.95
C ARG A 197 0.42 19.90 -18.82
N LYS A 198 -0.58 19.35 -18.13
CA LYS A 198 -0.41 18.35 -17.05
C LYS A 198 -0.44 16.92 -17.60
N LEU A 199 -1.53 16.53 -18.25
CA LEU A 199 -1.66 15.31 -19.03
C LEU A 199 -1.19 15.58 -20.45
N ILE A 200 0.06 15.27 -20.75
CA ILE A 200 0.71 15.66 -22.01
C ILE A 200 0.64 14.58 -23.10
N GLY A 201 0.14 13.40 -22.77
CA GLY A 201 -0.14 12.35 -23.75
C GLY A 201 -1.07 11.29 -23.20
N ALA A 202 -1.85 10.71 -24.10
CA ALA A 202 -2.85 9.71 -23.76
C ALA A 202 -3.03 8.77 -24.93
N ARG A 203 -2.88 7.47 -24.70
CA ARG A 203 -3.08 6.42 -25.71
C ARG A 203 -3.84 5.25 -25.10
N TYR A 204 -4.41 4.43 -25.96
CA TYR A 204 -5.05 3.18 -25.57
C TYR A 204 -4.67 2.08 -26.54
N PHE A 205 -4.71 0.84 -26.07
CA PHE A 205 -4.39 -0.34 -26.86
C PHE A 205 -5.47 -1.39 -26.64
N SER A 206 -6.35 -1.56 -27.63
CA SER A 206 -7.47 -2.53 -27.56
C SER A 206 -7.22 -3.80 -28.36
N ASN A 207 -6.28 -3.82 -29.30
CA ASN A 207 -6.07 -4.96 -30.21
C ASN A 207 -5.83 -6.29 -29.47
N GLY A 208 -5.00 -6.29 -28.42
CA GLY A 208 -4.75 -7.51 -27.64
C GLY A 208 -6.00 -7.99 -26.88
N TYR A 209 -6.78 -7.04 -26.36
CA TYR A 209 -8.06 -7.35 -25.73
C TYR A 209 -9.07 -7.91 -26.73
N GLU A 210 -9.20 -7.28 -27.90
CA GLU A 210 -10.16 -7.67 -28.94
C GLU A 210 -9.79 -9.03 -29.58
N ALA A 211 -8.51 -9.35 -29.67
CA ALA A 211 -8.05 -10.65 -30.15
C ALA A 211 -8.43 -11.81 -29.20
N THR A 212 -8.37 -11.57 -27.89
CA THR A 212 -8.67 -12.60 -26.88
C THR A 212 -10.16 -12.69 -26.54
N ASN A 213 -10.87 -11.55 -26.54
CA ASN A 213 -12.23 -11.47 -26.01
C ASN A 213 -13.28 -11.11 -27.08
N GLY A 214 -12.88 -10.99 -28.35
CA GLY A 214 -13.74 -10.51 -29.41
C GLY A 214 -13.95 -8.99 -29.40
N LYS A 215 -14.80 -8.49 -30.29
CA LYS A 215 -15.03 -7.04 -30.44
C LYS A 215 -15.50 -6.42 -29.13
N MET A 216 -14.90 -5.28 -28.80
CA MET A 216 -15.26 -4.51 -27.62
C MET A 216 -16.71 -4.02 -27.73
N ASN A 217 -17.49 -4.23 -26.67
CA ASN A 217 -18.79 -3.59 -26.56
C ASN A 217 -18.58 -2.09 -26.26
N GLU A 218 -18.74 -1.25 -27.28
CA GLU A 218 -18.49 0.18 -27.15
C GLU A 218 -19.54 0.88 -26.26
N THR A 219 -20.75 0.32 -26.05
CA THR A 219 -21.77 0.95 -25.18
C THR A 219 -21.35 1.08 -23.72
N THR A 220 -20.54 0.15 -23.22
CA THR A 220 -20.02 0.17 -21.83
C THR A 220 -18.56 0.60 -21.75
N LYS A 221 -17.89 0.80 -22.90
CA LYS A 221 -16.44 1.01 -22.95
C LYS A 221 -16.04 2.12 -23.88
N TYR A 222 -15.17 2.98 -23.38
CA TYR A 222 -14.51 3.97 -24.21
C TYR A 222 -13.37 3.32 -24.97
N ARG A 223 -13.55 3.19 -26.29
CA ARG A 223 -12.46 2.93 -27.24
C ARG A 223 -11.61 4.20 -27.39
N SER A 224 -10.97 4.57 -26.29
CA SER A 224 -10.20 5.79 -26.10
C SER A 224 -9.34 5.67 -24.84
N PRO A 225 -8.44 6.63 -24.56
CA PRO A 225 -7.70 6.67 -23.30
C PRO A 225 -8.56 6.94 -22.06
N ARG A 226 -9.86 7.24 -22.20
CA ARG A 226 -10.74 7.54 -21.07
C ARG A 226 -10.84 6.34 -20.14
N ASP A 227 -10.68 6.62 -18.85
CA ASP A 227 -10.89 5.65 -17.78
C ASP A 227 -12.39 5.38 -17.59
N SER A 228 -12.76 4.11 -17.50
CA SER A 228 -14.13 3.68 -17.17
C SER A 228 -14.18 2.88 -15.87
N ASP A 229 -13.03 2.63 -15.25
CA ASP A 229 -12.87 1.81 -14.06
C ASP A 229 -12.55 2.69 -12.85
N GLY A 230 -11.64 3.65 -13.00
CA GLY A 230 -11.22 4.57 -11.94
C GLY A 230 -9.81 4.28 -11.43
N HIS A 231 -9.33 3.04 -11.56
CA HIS A 231 -8.03 2.64 -11.06
C HIS A 231 -6.86 3.44 -11.66
N GLY A 232 -6.84 3.63 -12.98
CA GLY A 232 -5.82 4.41 -13.68
C GLY A 232 -5.83 5.89 -13.29
N THR A 233 -7.02 6.47 -13.15
CA THR A 233 -7.21 7.85 -12.66
C THR A 233 -6.69 8.01 -11.23
N HIS A 234 -7.04 7.08 -10.34
CA HIS A 234 -6.59 7.08 -8.96
C HIS A 234 -5.07 6.95 -8.88
N THR A 235 -4.50 5.96 -9.58
CA THR A 235 -3.04 5.73 -9.65
C THR A 235 -2.29 6.94 -10.19
N ALA A 236 -2.77 7.53 -11.28
CA ALA A 236 -2.16 8.73 -11.86
C ALA A 236 -2.19 9.92 -10.89
N SER A 237 -3.27 10.07 -10.12
CA SER A 237 -3.41 11.13 -9.12
C SER A 237 -2.47 10.94 -7.91
N ILE A 238 -2.19 9.70 -7.51
CA ILE A 238 -1.20 9.41 -6.46
C ILE A 238 0.20 9.70 -6.97
N ALA A 239 0.51 9.31 -8.21
CA ALA A 239 1.84 9.51 -8.77
C ALA A 239 2.17 11.00 -8.96
N ALA A 240 1.24 11.74 -9.59
CA ALA A 240 1.50 13.10 -10.04
C ALA A 240 0.31 14.04 -9.91
N GLY A 241 -0.72 13.76 -9.10
CA GLY A 241 -1.82 14.70 -8.89
C GLY A 241 -1.31 16.05 -8.39
N ARG A 242 -1.84 17.15 -8.91
CA ARG A 242 -1.56 18.48 -8.33
C ARG A 242 -2.19 18.62 -6.94
N TYR A 243 -1.86 19.71 -6.26
CA TYR A 243 -2.58 20.10 -5.05
C TYR A 243 -4.05 20.42 -5.35
N VAL A 244 -4.97 19.70 -4.71
CA VAL A 244 -6.41 19.90 -4.80
C VAL A 244 -6.97 20.13 -3.40
N PHE A 245 -7.69 21.23 -3.21
CA PHE A 245 -8.33 21.57 -1.95
C PHE A 245 -9.66 22.34 -2.18
N PRO A 246 -10.67 22.13 -1.32
CA PRO A 246 -10.77 21.01 -0.38
C PRO A 246 -11.00 19.67 -1.12
N ALA A 247 -10.33 18.62 -0.68
CA ALA A 247 -10.56 17.25 -1.15
C ALA A 247 -11.07 16.38 0.00
N SER A 248 -12.04 15.51 -0.27
CA SER A 248 -12.58 14.52 0.66
C SER A 248 -13.28 13.40 -0.11
N THR A 249 -13.41 12.23 0.51
CA THR A 249 -14.21 11.12 -0.03
C THR A 249 -15.38 10.91 0.93
N LEU A 250 -16.59 11.25 0.49
CA LEU A 250 -17.82 11.19 1.31
C LEU A 250 -17.68 11.91 2.68
N GLY A 251 -16.89 12.99 2.74
CA GLY A 251 -16.59 13.72 3.98
C GLY A 251 -15.39 13.20 4.76
N TYR A 252 -14.90 12.00 4.49
CA TYR A 252 -13.69 11.44 5.09
C TYR A 252 -12.41 12.01 4.46
N ALA A 253 -11.31 11.91 5.21
CA ALA A 253 -9.97 12.34 4.80
C ALA A 253 -9.87 13.79 4.30
N ARG A 254 -10.74 14.69 4.80
CA ARG A 254 -10.82 16.09 4.41
C ARG A 254 -9.47 16.79 4.53
N GLY A 255 -9.00 17.38 3.44
CA GLY A 255 -7.72 18.08 3.42
C GLY A 255 -7.30 18.50 2.02
N VAL A 256 -5.98 18.44 1.79
CA VAL A 256 -5.35 18.75 0.51
C VAL A 256 -4.86 17.43 -0.10
N ALA A 257 -5.47 17.00 -1.21
CA ALA A 257 -4.96 15.88 -1.98
C ALA A 257 -3.76 16.34 -2.84
N ALA A 258 -2.74 15.50 -2.95
CA ALA A 258 -1.58 15.75 -3.78
C ALA A 258 -0.89 14.44 -4.12
N GLY A 259 -0.36 14.35 -5.34
CA GLY A 259 0.50 13.25 -5.73
C GLY A 259 1.91 13.40 -5.17
N MET A 260 2.70 12.34 -5.36
CA MET A 260 4.10 12.27 -4.97
C MET A 260 4.96 13.28 -5.74
N SER A 261 4.62 13.61 -6.99
CA SER A 261 5.31 14.62 -7.79
C SER A 261 4.31 15.62 -8.41
N PRO A 262 3.85 16.64 -7.65
CA PRO A 262 2.76 17.51 -8.09
C PRO A 262 3.02 18.32 -9.38
N LYS A 263 4.28 18.63 -9.72
CA LYS A 263 4.62 19.35 -10.98
C LYS A 263 5.00 18.41 -12.13
N ALA A 264 5.15 17.10 -11.90
CA ALA A 264 5.43 16.15 -12.98
C ALA A 264 4.30 16.09 -14.00
N ARG A 265 4.66 15.82 -15.25
CA ARG A 265 3.73 15.62 -16.36
C ARG A 265 3.27 14.16 -16.39
N LEU A 266 2.09 13.91 -16.91
CA LEU A 266 1.52 12.57 -17.04
C LEU A 266 1.41 12.14 -18.50
N ALA A 267 1.67 10.86 -18.74
CA ALA A 267 1.33 10.18 -19.98
C ALA A 267 0.53 8.91 -19.66
N ALA A 268 -0.74 8.86 -20.07
CA ALA A 268 -1.62 7.74 -19.79
C ALA A 268 -1.62 6.72 -20.94
N TYR A 269 -1.49 5.45 -20.61
CA TYR A 269 -1.52 4.33 -21.54
C TYR A 269 -2.55 3.31 -21.06
N LYS A 270 -3.75 3.35 -21.64
CA LYS A 270 -4.79 2.38 -21.35
C LYS A 270 -4.49 1.04 -22.00
N VAL A 271 -4.17 0.05 -21.19
CA VAL A 271 -3.93 -1.35 -21.61
C VAL A 271 -4.78 -2.35 -20.83
N CYS A 272 -5.35 -1.89 -19.72
CA CYS A 272 -6.23 -2.67 -18.88
C CYS A 272 -7.68 -2.44 -19.29
N TRP A 273 -8.40 -3.55 -19.37
CA TRP A 273 -9.82 -3.62 -19.69
C TRP A 273 -10.46 -4.63 -18.71
N ASN A 274 -11.79 -4.80 -18.72
CA ASN A 274 -12.48 -5.63 -17.71
C ASN A 274 -12.01 -7.10 -17.64
N SER A 275 -11.40 -7.64 -18.70
CA SER A 275 -10.86 -9.02 -18.70
C SER A 275 -9.39 -9.08 -18.25
N GLY A 276 -8.85 -7.98 -17.71
CA GLY A 276 -7.45 -7.84 -17.31
C GLY A 276 -6.61 -6.97 -18.25
N CYS A 277 -5.32 -6.94 -17.96
CA CYS A 277 -4.32 -6.12 -18.66
C CYS A 277 -3.53 -6.98 -19.66
N LEU A 278 -3.73 -6.73 -20.96
CA LEU A 278 -3.06 -7.49 -22.02
C LEU A 278 -1.91 -6.64 -22.57
N THR A 279 -0.82 -6.59 -21.79
CA THR A 279 0.35 -5.75 -22.04
C THR A 279 1.27 -6.26 -23.15
N LEU A 280 1.26 -7.57 -23.43
CA LEU A 280 2.17 -8.22 -24.38
C LEU A 280 1.99 -7.78 -25.85
N LEU A 281 0.87 -7.17 -26.20
CA LEU A 281 0.56 -6.70 -27.57
C LEU A 281 0.51 -5.17 -27.71
N ALA A 282 0.68 -4.42 -26.62
CA ALA A 282 0.73 -2.97 -26.67
C ALA A 282 2.12 -2.53 -27.16
N ARG A 283 2.24 -2.17 -28.44
CA ARG A 283 3.45 -1.56 -28.98
C ARG A 283 3.65 -0.18 -28.37
N VAL A 284 4.28 -0.13 -27.20
CA VAL A 284 4.69 1.12 -26.55
C VAL A 284 5.64 1.84 -27.51
N PRO A 285 5.41 3.13 -27.85
CA PRO A 285 6.20 3.83 -28.86
C PRO A 285 7.69 3.84 -28.51
N LYS A 286 8.55 3.64 -29.53
CA LYS A 286 10.02 3.73 -29.42
C LYS A 286 10.38 5.10 -28.82
N GLY A 287 10.89 5.08 -27.60
CA GLY A 287 11.15 6.27 -26.78
C GLY A 287 10.89 6.02 -25.29
N LEU A 288 9.92 5.16 -24.96
CA LEU A 288 9.72 4.60 -23.62
C LEU A 288 10.63 3.37 -23.47
N SER A 289 11.87 3.60 -23.07
CA SER A 289 12.76 2.51 -22.68
C SER A 289 12.25 1.96 -21.35
N LEU A 290 11.74 0.72 -21.34
CA LEU A 290 11.77 -0.14 -20.14
C LEU A 290 13.25 -0.40 -19.84
N THR A 291 13.91 0.59 -19.26
CA THR A 291 15.30 0.48 -18.86
C THR A 291 15.45 1.36 -17.64
N LEU A 292 15.63 0.70 -16.48
CA LEU A 292 16.28 1.28 -15.32
C LEU A 292 17.72 1.65 -15.74
N LYS A 293 17.86 2.75 -16.48
CA LYS A 293 19.14 3.43 -16.68
C LYS A 293 19.06 4.73 -15.88
N PRO A 294 20.09 5.09 -15.09
CA PRO A 294 20.08 6.27 -14.21
C PRO A 294 19.91 7.63 -14.92
N SER A 295 19.74 7.64 -16.25
CA SER A 295 19.79 8.83 -17.10
C SER A 295 18.52 9.07 -17.94
N ARG A 296 17.52 8.17 -17.92
CA ARG A 296 16.22 8.41 -18.57
C ARG A 296 15.14 8.55 -17.50
N ARG A 297 14.77 9.79 -17.21
CA ARG A 297 13.79 10.16 -16.16
C ARG A 297 12.35 9.91 -16.63
N THR A 298 11.99 8.64 -16.78
CA THR A 298 10.59 8.21 -16.94
C THR A 298 10.35 7.06 -15.98
N PHE A 299 9.54 7.31 -14.95
CA PHE A 299 9.15 6.29 -13.98
C PHE A 299 7.89 5.58 -14.48
N LEU A 300 7.90 4.24 -14.39
CA LEU A 300 6.80 3.34 -14.73
C LEU A 300 6.23 2.79 -13.43
N GLY A 301 4.93 3.01 -13.19
CA GLY A 301 4.21 2.43 -12.06
C GLY A 301 3.12 1.49 -12.56
N PHE A 302 3.12 0.25 -12.05
CA PHE A 302 1.97 -0.64 -12.06
C PHE A 302 1.42 -0.66 -10.64
N SER A 303 0.14 -0.33 -10.47
CA SER A 303 -0.57 -0.57 -9.22
C SER A 303 -1.55 -1.74 -9.43
N PRO A 304 -1.71 -2.66 -8.46
CA PRO A 304 -2.78 -3.65 -8.49
C PRO A 304 -4.14 -2.95 -8.25
N PRO A 305 -5.26 -3.51 -8.75
CA PRO A 305 -6.56 -2.86 -8.73
C PRO A 305 -7.01 -2.52 -7.30
N PHE A 306 -7.00 -1.23 -6.97
CA PHE A 306 -7.61 -0.68 -5.77
C PHE A 306 -8.92 0.04 -6.11
N GLY A 307 -9.96 -0.30 -5.36
CA GLY A 307 -11.31 0.27 -5.49
C GLY A 307 -11.36 1.78 -5.26
N ASP A 308 -12.42 2.37 -5.80
CA ASP A 308 -12.66 3.79 -6.01
C ASP A 308 -12.44 4.68 -4.79
N ALA A 309 -11.53 5.64 -4.93
CA ALA A 309 -11.50 6.83 -4.10
C ALA A 309 -10.77 7.98 -4.82
N ILE A 310 -11.39 8.59 -5.84
CA ILE A 310 -11.32 10.03 -6.22
C ILE A 310 -12.43 10.35 -7.23
#